data_AF-A0A0G0RPE6-F1
#
_entry.id   AF-A0A0G0RPE6-F1
#
_cell.length_a   1.000
_cell.length_b   1.000
_cell.length_c   1.000
_cell.angle_alpha   90.00
_cell.angle_beta   90.00
_cell.angle_gamma   90.00
#
_symmetry.space_group_name_H-M   'P 1'
#
loop_
_entity.id
_entity.type
_entity.pdbx_description
1 polymer ?
#
loop_
_entity_poly.entity_id
_entity_poly.type
_entity_poly.pdbx_seq_one_letter_code
_entity_poly.pdbx_strand_id
1 'polypeptide(L)'
;MNEFDQYAQKNLKIKNYIRYTDDFVFVHNSRKYLEQLVPGISTTLQHQLKLNLHPQKVSIRKVGQGVDFLGYVVFPYFTLLRTKTKKRMLSCVLGKTIEYAQRGISYNSFKQTLSSYSGMLKYCCSLNIRGSMSKIINNRCNLKSL
;
A
#
# COMPACT_ATOMS: atom_id res chain seq x y z
N MET A 1 -20.99 -9.63 2.45
CA MET A 1 -19.89 -8.83 3.05
C MET A 1 -20.36 -7.69 3.97
N ASN A 2 -21.66 -7.57 4.31
CA ASN A 2 -22.19 -6.51 5.18
C ASN A 2 -22.30 -6.94 6.66
N GLU A 3 -22.29 -8.25 6.92
CA GLU A 3 -22.50 -8.83 8.25
C GLU A 3 -21.32 -8.57 9.19
N PHE A 4 -20.09 -8.68 8.69
CA PHE A 4 -18.89 -8.38 9.47
C PHE A 4 -18.77 -6.89 9.78
N ASP A 5 -19.11 -6.01 8.84
CA ASP A 5 -19.10 -4.56 9.08
C ASP A 5 -20.17 -4.18 10.12
N GLN A 6 -21.36 -4.81 10.08
CA GLN A 6 -22.37 -4.65 11.11
C GLN A 6 -21.92 -5.21 12.47
N TYR A 7 -21.22 -6.34 12.51
CA TYR A 7 -20.63 -6.90 13.73
C TYR A 7 -19.57 -5.94 14.31
N ALA A 8 -18.68 -5.40 13.46
CA ALA A 8 -17.65 -4.47 13.88
C ALA A 8 -18.25 -3.17 14.45
N GLN A 9 -19.31 -2.65 13.84
CA GLN A 9 -19.97 -1.44 14.31
C GLN A 9 -20.84 -1.67 15.55
N LYS A 10 -21.68 -2.70 15.55
CA LYS A 10 -22.68 -2.94 16.62
C LYS A 10 -22.08 -3.63 17.84
N ASN A 11 -21.26 -4.66 17.63
CA ASN A 11 -20.77 -5.52 18.70
C ASN A 11 -19.40 -5.07 19.21
N LEU A 12 -18.46 -4.75 18.32
CA LEU A 12 -17.13 -4.29 18.74
C LEU A 12 -17.12 -2.79 19.11
N LYS A 13 -18.07 -1.99 18.59
CA LYS A 13 -18.17 -0.54 18.79
C LYS A 13 -16.86 0.21 18.50
N ILE A 14 -16.05 -0.32 17.58
CA ILE A 14 -14.76 0.27 17.24
C ILE A 14 -15.01 1.46 16.33
N LYS A 15 -14.69 2.66 16.83
CA LYS A 15 -14.84 3.91 16.07
C LYS A 15 -13.87 4.01 14.88
N ASN A 16 -12.69 3.41 15.01
CA ASN A 16 -11.61 3.55 14.02
C ASN A 16 -11.31 2.18 13.38
N TYR A 17 -12.10 1.85 12.36
CA TYR A 17 -12.02 0.61 11.60
C TYR A 17 -11.98 0.92 10.10
N ILE A 18 -11.08 0.26 9.38
CA ILE A 18 -10.95 0.37 7.93
C ILE A 18 -10.93 -1.05 7.36
N ARG A 19 -11.68 -1.26 6.28
CA ARG A 19 -11.66 -2.50 5.52
C ARG A 19 -11.41 -2.25 4.05
N TYR A 20 -10.57 -3.08 3.46
CA TYR A 20 -10.41 -3.18 2.02
C TYR A 20 -10.50 -4.65 1.61
N THR A 21 -11.63 -5.08 1.03
CA THR A 21 -11.92 -6.49 0.74
C THR A 21 -11.71 -7.39 1.97
N ASP A 22 -10.59 -8.14 2.00
CA ASP A 22 -10.23 -9.07 3.07
C ASP A 22 -9.23 -8.49 4.07
N ASP A 23 -8.66 -7.31 3.80
CA ASP A 23 -7.73 -6.62 4.69
C ASP A 23 -8.50 -5.76 5.69
N PHE A 24 -8.35 -6.05 6.99
CA PHE A 24 -8.97 -5.32 8.09
C PHE A 24 -7.92 -4.57 8.92
N VAL A 25 -8.17 -3.31 9.24
CA VAL A 25 -7.33 -2.50 10.10
C VAL A 25 -8.16 -1.94 11.25
N PHE A 26 -7.77 -2.27 12.47
CA PHE A 26 -8.37 -1.78 13.70
C PHE A 26 -7.39 -0.86 14.41
N VAL A 27 -7.84 0.33 14.82
CA VAL A 27 -7.00 1.31 15.51
C VAL A 27 -7.56 1.57 16.90
N HIS A 28 -6.74 1.33 17.93
CA HIS A 28 -7.12 1.55 19.31
C HIS A 28 -5.90 1.90 20.18
N ASN A 29 -6.12 2.66 21.26
CA ASN A 29 -5.04 3.12 22.14
C ASN A 29 -4.50 2.01 23.07
N SER A 30 -5.34 1.02 23.41
CA SER A 30 -4.96 -0.13 24.23
C SER A 30 -4.59 -1.33 23.38
N ARG A 31 -3.33 -1.77 23.48
CA ARG A 31 -2.84 -3.00 22.86
C ARG A 31 -3.57 -4.24 23.39
N LYS A 32 -3.77 -4.31 24.72
CA LYS A 32 -4.46 -5.43 25.38
C LYS A 32 -5.88 -5.61 24.84
N TYR A 33 -6.57 -4.51 24.56
CA TYR A 33 -7.89 -4.55 23.94
C TYR A 33 -7.83 -5.14 22.52
N LEU A 34 -6.85 -4.75 21.70
CA LEU A 34 -6.68 -5.32 20.36
C LEU A 34 -6.35 -6.82 20.41
N GLU A 35 -5.52 -7.26 21.36
CA GLU A 35 -5.19 -8.68 21.56
C GLU A 35 -6.42 -9.50 21.95
N GLN A 36 -7.28 -8.96 22.82
CA GLN A 36 -8.56 -9.58 23.20
C GLN A 36 -9.57 -9.62 22.04
N LEU A 37 -9.45 -8.73 21.07
CA LEU A 37 -10.32 -8.66 19.90
C LEU A 37 -10.07 -9.79 18.91
N VAL A 38 -8.80 -10.23 18.77
CA VAL A 38 -8.38 -11.19 17.74
C VAL A 38 -9.15 -12.51 17.80
N PRO A 39 -9.32 -13.17 18.97
CA PRO A 39 -10.10 -14.41 19.05
C PRO A 39 -11.56 -14.19 18.63
N GLY A 40 -12.20 -13.12 19.09
CA GLY A 40 -13.60 -12.81 18.77
C GLY A 40 -13.81 -12.61 17.27
N ILE A 41 -12.92 -11.84 16.63
CA ILE A 41 -12.93 -11.66 15.17
C ILE A 41 -12.72 -12.98 14.45
N SER A 42 -11.77 -13.80 14.90
CA SER A 42 -11.48 -15.10 14.27
C SER A 42 -12.70 -16.01 14.30
N THR A 43 -13.38 -16.12 15.44
CA THR A 43 -14.60 -16.93 15.58
C THR A 43 -15.73 -16.40 14.69
N THR A 44 -15.94 -15.08 14.65
CA THR A 44 -16.97 -14.49 13.79
C THR A 44 -16.69 -14.70 12.31
N LEU A 45 -15.44 -14.50 11.86
CA LEU A 45 -15.05 -14.74 10.47
C LEU A 45 -15.21 -16.22 10.08
N GLN A 46 -14.86 -17.13 10.98
CA GLN A 46 -15.01 -18.57 10.75
C GLN A 46 -16.50 -18.96 10.68
N HIS A 47 -17.34 -18.45 11.58
CA HIS A 47 -18.74 -18.84 11.65
C HIS A 47 -19.59 -18.20 10.54
N GLN A 48 -19.38 -16.91 10.25
CA GLN A 48 -20.21 -16.17 9.30
C GLN A 48 -19.69 -16.29 7.86
N LEU A 49 -18.37 -16.26 7.67
CA LEU A 49 -17.76 -16.21 6.34
C LEU A 49 -17.01 -17.50 5.98
N LYS A 50 -16.91 -18.47 6.91
CA LYS A 50 -16.08 -19.69 6.74
C LYS A 50 -14.62 -19.37 6.42
N LEU A 51 -14.13 -18.22 6.89
CA LEU A 51 -12.77 -17.74 6.68
C LEU A 51 -11.93 -17.96 7.94
N ASN A 52 -10.75 -18.54 7.78
CA ASN A 52 -9.78 -18.72 8.85
C ASN A 52 -8.71 -17.62 8.80
N LEU A 53 -8.52 -16.92 9.91
CA LEU A 53 -7.40 -16.00 10.06
C LEU A 53 -6.10 -16.78 10.24
N HIS A 54 -5.13 -16.53 9.36
CA HIS A 54 -3.81 -17.10 9.52
C HIS A 54 -3.06 -16.38 10.65
N PRO A 55 -2.56 -17.07 11.69
CA PRO A 55 -1.98 -16.43 12.88
C PRO A 55 -0.74 -15.57 12.56
N GLN A 56 0.00 -15.92 11.52
CA GLN A 56 1.17 -15.13 11.08
C GLN A 56 0.82 -13.86 10.29
N LYS A 57 -0.41 -13.73 9.78
CA LYS A 57 -0.87 -12.56 9.02
C LYS A 57 -1.49 -11.48 9.91
N VAL A 58 -1.88 -11.84 11.14
CA VAL A 58 -2.37 -10.88 12.13
C VAL A 58 -1.16 -10.21 12.79
N SER A 59 -1.09 -8.88 12.73
CA SER A 59 -0.01 -8.13 13.38
C SER A 59 -0.55 -6.94 14.15
N ILE A 60 -0.09 -6.78 15.39
CA ILE A 60 -0.43 -5.64 16.26
C ILE A 60 0.84 -4.82 16.45
N ARG A 61 0.85 -3.63 15.85
CA ARG A 61 2.00 -2.71 15.82
C ARG A 61 1.58 -1.31 16.22
N LYS A 62 2.55 -0.50 16.66
CA LYS A 62 2.30 0.92 16.93
C LYS A 62 2.25 1.67 15.60
N VAL A 63 1.33 2.63 15.45
CA VAL A 63 1.22 3.44 14.22
C VAL A 63 2.54 4.16 13.90
N GLY A 64 3.30 4.59 14.92
CA GLY A 64 4.62 5.20 14.73
C GLY A 64 5.68 4.29 14.10
N GLN A 65 5.49 2.97 14.09
CA GLN A 65 6.38 2.02 13.40
C GLN A 65 6.06 1.88 11.90
N GLY A 66 4.97 2.50 11.44
CA GLY A 66 4.45 2.33 10.10
C GLY A 66 3.52 1.11 9.98
N VAL A 67 2.40 1.29 9.29
CA VAL A 67 1.43 0.23 9.01
C VAL A 67 1.40 -0.05 7.50
N ASP A 68 1.72 -1.29 7.11
CA ASP A 68 1.59 -1.75 5.73
C ASP A 68 0.10 -1.80 5.35
N PHE A 69 -0.33 -0.96 4.41
CA PHE A 69 -1.71 -0.94 3.92
C PHE A 69 -1.77 -0.58 2.43
N LEU A 70 -2.41 -1.44 1.61
CA LEU A 70 -2.66 -1.23 0.17
C LEU A 70 -1.45 -0.78 -0.67
N GLY A 71 -0.28 -1.32 -0.37
CA GLY A 71 0.96 -1.00 -1.10
C GLY A 71 1.70 0.24 -0.60
N TYR A 72 1.22 0.84 0.48
CA TYR A 72 1.85 1.94 1.21
C TYR A 72 2.23 1.52 2.62
N VAL A 73 3.08 2.33 3.25
CA VAL A 73 3.40 2.29 4.68
C VAL A 73 2.92 3.61 5.28
N VAL A 74 1.88 3.54 6.10
CA VAL A 74 1.22 4.70 6.69
C VAL A 74 1.86 5.01 8.04
N PHE A 75 2.35 6.24 8.21
CA PHE A 75 2.79 6.80 9.48
C PHE A 75 1.82 7.92 9.91
N PRO A 76 1.86 8.37 11.18
CA PRO A 76 0.95 9.41 11.66
C PRO A 76 1.00 10.72 10.85
N TYR A 77 2.17 11.08 10.34
CA TYR A 77 2.41 12.39 9.69
C TYR A 77 2.74 12.29 8.20
N PHE A 78 2.98 11.09 7.69
CA PHE A 78 3.35 10.88 6.29
C PHE A 78 3.05 9.46 5.84
N THR A 79 2.98 9.27 4.53
CA THR A 79 2.78 7.95 3.92
C THR A 79 3.95 7.66 3.00
N LEU A 80 4.55 6.48 3.09
CA LEU A 80 5.61 6.02 2.20
C LEU A 80 5.09 4.94 1.25
N LEU A 81 5.77 4.78 0.11
CA LEU A 81 5.54 3.63 -0.76
C LEU A 81 6.21 2.39 -0.17
N ARG A 82 5.50 1.26 -0.13
CA ARG A 82 6.06 0.00 0.38
C ARG A 82 7.32 -0.39 -0.41
N THR A 83 8.36 -0.84 0.28
CA THR A 83 9.66 -1.14 -0.33
C THR A 83 9.56 -2.09 -1.53
N LYS A 84 8.71 -3.12 -1.46
CA LYS A 84 8.47 -4.05 -2.57
C LYS A 84 7.86 -3.35 -3.79
N THR A 85 6.86 -2.50 -3.56
CA THR A 85 6.21 -1.70 -4.60
C THR A 85 7.19 -0.70 -5.23
N LYS A 86 7.98 -0.01 -4.40
CA LYS A 86 9.05 0.90 -4.86
C LYS A 86 10.05 0.18 -5.76
N LYS A 87 10.57 -0.99 -5.35
CA LYS A 87 11.52 -1.77 -6.14
C LYS A 87 10.92 -2.18 -7.49
N ARG A 88 9.71 -2.76 -7.48
CA ARG A 88 9.01 -3.16 -8.71
C ARG A 88 8.80 -1.98 -9.67
N MET A 89 8.38 -0.84 -9.13
CA MET A 89 8.18 0.38 -9.91
C MET A 89 9.48 0.84 -10.58
N LEU A 90 10.58 0.96 -9.81
CA LEU A 90 11.86 1.41 -10.35
C LEU A 90 12.41 0.44 -11.41
N SER A 91 12.28 -0.87 -11.19
CA SER A 91 12.67 -1.87 -12.20
C SER A 91 11.85 -1.75 -13.48
N CYS A 92 10.53 -1.52 -13.38
CA CYS A 92 9.66 -1.34 -14.55
C CYS A 92 10.00 -0.07 -15.32
N VAL A 93 10.20 1.06 -14.61
CA VAL A 93 10.61 2.34 -15.21
C VAL A 93 11.94 2.19 -15.92
N LEU A 94 12.92 1.51 -15.31
CA LEU A 94 14.22 1.25 -15.93
C LEU A 94 14.07 0.45 -17.23
N GLY A 95 13.32 -0.66 -17.21
CA GLY A 95 13.09 -1.49 -18.39
C GLY A 95 12.43 -0.70 -19.53
N LYS A 96 11.38 0.08 -19.22
CA LYS A 96 10.69 0.92 -20.21
C LYS A 96 11.56 2.06 -20.73
N THR A 97 12.45 2.60 -19.91
CA THR A 97 13.42 3.63 -20.32
C THR A 97 14.42 3.05 -21.34
N ILE A 98 14.92 1.84 -21.10
CA ILE A 98 15.84 1.15 -22.03
C ILE A 98 15.13 0.83 -23.35
N GLU A 99 13.92 0.28 -23.28
CA GLU A 99 13.10 -0.06 -24.44
C GLU A 99 12.80 1.19 -25.30
N TYR A 100 12.51 2.32 -24.64
CA TYR A 100 12.33 3.60 -25.33
C TYR A 100 13.62 4.11 -25.98
N ALA A 101 14.75 4.04 -25.27
CA ALA A 101 16.06 4.46 -25.80
C ALA A 101 16.48 3.63 -27.02
N GLN A 102 16.12 2.34 -27.05
CA GLN A 102 16.33 1.43 -28.17
C GLN A 102 15.28 1.58 -29.29
N ARG A 103 14.36 2.56 -29.19
CA ARG A 103 13.23 2.77 -30.10
C ARG A 103 12.27 1.58 -30.23
N GLY A 104 12.24 0.71 -29.22
CA GLY A 104 11.33 -0.44 -29.14
C GLY A 104 9.90 -0.06 -28.73
N ILE A 105 9.70 1.10 -28.10
CA ILE A 105 8.38 1.64 -27.77
C ILE A 105 8.23 3.10 -28.19
N SER A 106 6.98 3.51 -28.43
CA SER A 106 6.65 4.90 -28.71
C SER A 106 6.76 5.77 -27.46
N TYR A 107 6.99 7.08 -27.68
CA TYR A 107 7.00 8.07 -26.60
C TYR A 107 5.68 8.10 -25.81
N ASN A 108 4.54 7.90 -26.48
CA ASN A 108 3.23 7.87 -25.82
C ASN A 108 3.11 6.70 -24.83
N SER A 109 3.56 5.50 -25.22
CA SER A 109 3.57 4.33 -24.33
C SER A 109 4.49 4.55 -23.11
N PHE A 110 5.66 5.14 -23.34
CA PHE A 110 6.59 5.51 -22.28
C PHE A 110 5.97 6.55 -21.32
N LYS A 111 5.38 7.63 -21.85
CA LYS A 111 4.72 8.69 -21.08
C LYS A 111 3.54 8.18 -20.26
N GLN A 112 2.72 7.26 -20.81
CA GLN A 112 1.62 6.63 -20.07
C GLN A 112 2.13 5.89 -18.83
N THR A 113 3.21 5.11 -18.98
CA THR A 113 3.82 4.39 -17.85
C THR A 113 4.29 5.35 -16.76
N LEU A 114 5.00 6.42 -17.13
CA LEU A 114 5.45 7.44 -16.19
C LEU A 114 4.30 8.17 -15.50
N SER A 115 3.22 8.47 -16.24
CA SER A 115 2.05 9.17 -15.71
C SER A 115 1.30 8.31 -14.68
N SER A 116 1.13 7.02 -14.97
CA SER A 116 0.54 6.05 -14.03
C SER A 116 1.29 5.99 -12.70
N TYR A 117 2.63 5.89 -12.75
CA TYR A 117 3.44 5.89 -11.53
C TYR A 117 3.47 7.24 -10.83
N SER A 118 3.44 8.34 -11.57
CA SER A 118 3.33 9.68 -10.98
C SER A 118 2.04 9.87 -10.19
N GLY A 119 0.93 9.31 -10.67
CA GLY A 119 -0.35 9.29 -9.95
C GLY A 119 -0.26 8.54 -8.62
N MET A 120 0.39 7.37 -8.59
CA MET A 120 0.65 6.62 -7.36
C MET A 120 1.54 7.40 -6.38
N LEU A 121 2.57 8.07 -6.89
CA LEU A 121 3.49 8.88 -6.10
C LEU A 121 2.88 10.20 -5.60
N LYS A 122 1.65 10.56 -6.01
CA LYS A 122 0.93 11.73 -5.50
C LYS A 122 0.49 11.56 -4.04
N TYR A 123 0.15 10.34 -3.65
CA TYR A 123 -0.42 10.03 -2.33
C TYR A 123 0.63 9.59 -1.29
N CYS A 124 1.92 9.69 -1.62
CA CYS A 124 3.00 9.38 -0.69
C CYS A 124 4.14 10.41 -0.76
N CYS A 125 4.89 10.51 0.33
CA CYS A 125 6.14 11.26 0.40
C CYS A 125 7.16 10.62 -0.55
N SER A 126 7.20 11.14 -1.77
CA SER A 126 7.87 10.52 -2.91
C SER A 126 9.08 11.30 -3.41
N LEU A 127 9.50 12.39 -2.75
CA LEU A 127 10.60 13.27 -3.19
C LEU A 127 11.87 12.49 -3.58
N ASN A 128 12.33 11.59 -2.71
CA ASN A 128 13.50 10.75 -2.98
C ASN A 128 13.28 9.75 -4.13
N ILE A 129 12.05 9.29 -4.31
CA ILE A 129 11.68 8.33 -5.36
C ILE A 129 11.62 9.04 -6.72
N ARG A 130 11.01 10.22 -6.78
CA ARG A 130 10.95 11.08 -7.97
C ARG A 130 12.34 11.48 -8.43
N GLY A 131 13.23 11.85 -7.50
CA GLY A 131 14.63 12.14 -7.82
C GLY A 131 15.36 10.94 -8.42
N SER A 132 15.10 9.73 -7.91
CA SER A 132 15.68 8.48 -8.45
C SER A 132 15.17 8.18 -9.86
N MET A 133 13.87 8.38 -10.11
CA MET A 133 13.27 8.23 -11.45
C MET A 133 13.86 9.24 -12.45
N SER A 134 13.95 10.51 -12.07
CA SER A 134 14.52 11.57 -12.92
C SER A 134 15.96 11.24 -13.33
N LYS A 135 16.79 10.76 -12.39
CA LYS A 135 18.15 10.30 -12.68
C LYS A 135 18.20 9.15 -13.70
N ILE A 136 17.32 8.16 -13.58
CA ILE A 136 17.25 7.03 -14.52
C ILE A 136 16.91 7.50 -15.92
N ILE A 137 15.94 8.41 -16.05
CA ILE A 137 15.48 8.95 -17.33
C ILE A 137 16.57 9.84 -17.96
N ASN A 138 17.15 10.75 -17.20
CA ASN A 138 18.16 11.70 -17.69
C ASN A 138 19.45 11.00 -18.13
N ASN A 139 19.93 10.01 -17.37
CA ASN A 139 21.18 9.30 -17.68
C ASN A 139 21.11 8.42 -18.95
N ARG A 140 19.91 8.09 -19.43
CA ARG A 140 19.74 7.10 -20.51
C ARG A 140 19.03 7.62 -21.75
N CYS A 141 18.17 8.63 -21.60
CA CYS A 141 17.37 9.13 -22.72
C CYS A 141 17.77 10.53 -23.20
N ASN A 142 18.73 11.21 -22.57
CA ASN A 142 19.08 12.61 -22.89
C ASN A 142 17.83 13.51 -22.99
N LEU A 143 16.77 13.19 -22.23
CA LEU A 143 15.54 13.96 -22.16
C LEU A 143 15.83 15.17 -21.26
N LYS A 144 16.29 16.28 -21.84
CA LYS A 144 16.30 17.56 -21.13
C LYS A 144 14.85 17.95 -20.81
N SER A 145 14.60 18.24 -19.54
CA SER A 145 13.37 18.77 -18.93
C SER A 145 12.19 17.81 -18.73
N LEU A 146 11.98 17.46 -17.46
CA LEU A 146 10.70 17.12 -16.82
C LEU A 146 10.67 17.83 -15.47
#